data_AF-A0A438CZC5-F1
#
_entry.id   AF-A0A438CZC5-F1
#
_cell.length_a   1.000
_cell.length_b   1.000
_cell.length_c   1.000
_cell.angle_alpha   90.00
_cell.angle_beta   90.00
_cell.angle_gamma   90.00
#
_symmetry.space_group_name_H-M   'P 1'
#
loop_
_entity.id
_entity.type
_entity.pdbx_description
1 polymer ?
#
loop_
_entity_poly.entity_id
_entity_poly.type
_entity_poly.pdbx_seq_one_letter_code
_entity_poly.pdbx_strand_id
1 'polypeptide(L)'
;MSEKCIRRAISDVSAESQRMTIEEGDTRSEATQVEQSRCECCGFMEECTASYIQQVSDSHSGKWICGICSEAVKERIKRVPRTAMEEALSSHKDLCERFNTTTRLNPSCL
;
A
#
# COMPACT_ATOMS: atom_id res chain seq x y z
N MET A 1 -9.53 22.85 34.85
CA MET A 1 -8.65 21.69 34.59
C MET A 1 -7.49 22.18 33.72
N SER A 2 -6.29 21.62 33.81
CA SER A 2 -5.11 22.18 33.12
C SER A 2 -5.03 21.74 31.66
N GLU A 3 -5.16 22.68 30.73
CA GLU A 3 -5.09 22.44 29.30
C GLU A 3 -3.63 22.36 28.83
N LYS A 4 -3.13 21.15 28.61
CA LYS A 4 -1.82 20.94 27.96
C LYS A 4 -1.94 21.25 26.47
N CYS A 5 -1.55 22.45 26.07
CA CYS A 5 -1.39 22.80 24.66
C CYS A 5 -0.27 21.95 24.03
N ILE A 6 -0.65 20.99 23.17
CA ILE A 6 0.28 20.09 22.49
C ILE A 6 1.04 20.88 21.42
N ARG A 7 2.34 21.08 21.62
CA ARG A 7 3.21 21.72 20.63
C ARG A 7 3.57 20.70 19.55
N ARG A 8 3.44 21.11 18.28
CA ARG A 8 3.78 20.28 17.12
C ARG A 8 5.30 20.19 16.98
N ALA A 9 5.84 18.99 16.91
CA ALA A 9 7.25 18.78 16.54
C ALA A 9 7.42 19.02 15.03
N ILE A 10 8.52 19.64 14.65
CA ILE A 10 8.97 19.79 13.26
C ILE A 10 10.28 19.01 13.14
N SER A 11 10.41 18.20 12.10
CA SER A 11 11.62 17.42 11.80
C SER A 11 12.37 18.06 10.63
N ASP A 12 13.55 18.62 10.90
CA ASP A 12 14.29 19.48 9.97
C ASP A 12 15.09 18.68 8.91
N VAL A 13 14.42 17.82 8.14
CA VAL A 13 15.04 16.98 7.08
C VAL A 13 15.18 17.74 5.73
N SER A 14 15.06 19.07 5.73
CA SER A 14 14.84 19.86 4.51
C SER A 14 16.11 20.38 3.81
N ALA A 15 17.31 19.83 4.09
CA ALA A 15 18.57 20.50 3.72
C ALA A 15 19.62 19.69 2.92
N GLU A 16 19.48 18.38 2.69
CA GLU A 16 20.54 17.57 2.04
C GLU A 16 20.06 16.79 0.80
N SER A 17 19.42 17.49 -0.15
CA SER A 17 19.24 16.98 -1.52
C SER A 17 20.31 17.54 -2.46
N GLN A 18 21.51 16.95 -2.39
CA GLN A 18 22.57 17.22 -3.37
C GLN A 18 22.25 16.49 -4.68
N ARG A 19 22.26 17.22 -5.79
CA ARG A 19 21.94 16.72 -7.14
C ARG A 19 23.17 16.04 -7.75
N MET A 20 22.98 14.92 -8.46
CA MET A 20 23.99 14.37 -9.37
C MET A 20 23.38 13.98 -10.73
N THR A 21 24.18 14.13 -11.78
CA THR A 21 23.80 14.19 -13.21
C THR A 21 25.01 13.87 -14.09
N ILE A 22 24.92 13.23 -15.27
CA ILE A 22 23.82 12.59 -16.02
C ILE A 22 24.50 11.50 -16.89
N GLU A 23 23.91 10.31 -17.03
CA GLU A 23 24.19 9.44 -18.20
C GLU A 23 22.89 8.80 -18.73
N GLU A 24 22.43 9.27 -19.89
CA GLU A 24 21.29 8.69 -20.62
C GLU A 24 21.75 7.48 -21.45
N GLY A 25 21.72 6.29 -20.84
CA GLY A 25 21.80 5.03 -21.56
C GLY A 25 20.41 4.58 -22.02
N ASP A 26 20.18 4.51 -23.34
CA ASP A 26 18.89 4.08 -23.92
C ASP A 26 18.67 2.55 -23.80
N THR A 27 18.41 2.12 -22.56
CA THR A 27 17.61 0.95 -22.24
C THR A 27 16.71 1.35 -21.08
N ARG A 28 15.64 2.10 -21.39
CA ARG A 28 14.60 2.43 -20.42
C ARG A 28 13.86 1.16 -20.00
N SER A 29 14.44 0.48 -19.01
CA SER A 29 13.95 -0.78 -18.48
C SER A 29 12.52 -0.64 -17.98
N GLU A 30 11.65 -1.57 -18.38
CA GLU A 30 10.24 -1.67 -17.97
C GLU A 30 10.07 -1.68 -16.43
N ALA A 31 11.12 -2.09 -15.71
CA ALA A 31 11.24 -2.01 -14.26
C ALA A 31 11.07 -0.59 -13.67
N THR A 32 11.20 0.47 -14.48
CA THR A 32 11.04 1.87 -14.05
C THR A 32 9.68 2.48 -14.40
N GLN A 33 8.82 1.75 -15.13
CA GLN A 33 7.46 2.22 -15.44
C GLN A 33 6.58 2.13 -14.20
N VAL A 34 6.20 3.30 -13.67
CA VAL A 34 5.29 3.45 -12.52
C VAL A 34 3.86 3.67 -13.00
N GLU A 35 2.93 2.96 -12.40
CA GLU A 35 1.50 2.98 -12.72
C GLU A 35 0.66 3.11 -11.43
N GLN A 36 -0.52 3.73 -11.53
CA GLN A 36 -1.46 3.82 -10.41
C GLN A 36 -2.42 2.63 -10.45
N SER A 37 -2.36 1.78 -9.42
CA SER A 37 -3.21 0.59 -9.27
C SER A 37 -4.18 0.72 -8.09
N ARG A 38 -5.35 0.05 -8.17
CA ARG A 38 -6.41 0.13 -7.14
C ARG A 38 -6.57 -1.17 -6.36
N CYS A 39 -6.43 -1.11 -5.03
CA CYS A 39 -6.30 -2.30 -4.20
C CYS A 39 -7.64 -3.01 -4.06
N GLU A 40 -7.69 -4.30 -4.43
CA GLU A 40 -8.94 -5.08 -4.40
C GLU A 40 -9.53 -5.29 -2.99
N CYS A 41 -8.71 -5.13 -1.95
CA CYS A 41 -9.14 -5.26 -0.56
C CYS A 41 -9.66 -3.93 0.03
N CYS A 42 -8.88 -2.85 -0.05
CA CYS A 42 -9.17 -1.60 0.66
C CYS A 42 -9.58 -0.43 -0.24
N GLY A 43 -9.46 -0.59 -1.57
CA GLY A 43 -9.83 0.42 -2.57
C GLY A 43 -8.87 1.61 -2.70
N PHE A 44 -7.76 1.63 -1.95
CA PHE A 44 -6.71 2.66 -2.04
C PHE A 44 -5.96 2.58 -3.38
N MET A 45 -5.55 3.74 -3.89
CA MET A 45 -4.69 3.87 -5.07
C MET A 45 -3.22 3.93 -4.63
N GLU A 46 -2.36 3.07 -5.16
CA GLU A 46 -0.91 3.10 -4.90
C GLU A 46 -0.15 3.27 -6.23
N GLU A 47 0.93 4.03 -6.20
CA GLU A 47 1.88 4.15 -7.31
C GLU A 47 2.92 3.03 -7.18
N CYS A 48 2.99 2.17 -8.18
CA CYS A 48 3.79 0.94 -8.16
C CYS A 48 4.46 0.70 -9.50
N THR A 49 5.61 0.03 -9.53
CA THR A 49 6.20 -0.41 -10.80
C THR A 49 5.40 -1.58 -11.37
N ALA A 50 5.33 -1.69 -12.71
CA ALA A 50 4.68 -2.82 -13.39
C ALA A 50 5.21 -4.19 -12.90
N SER A 51 6.53 -4.28 -12.66
CA SER A 51 7.18 -5.47 -12.10
C SER A 51 6.70 -5.83 -10.69
N TYR A 52 6.46 -4.84 -9.82
CA TYR A 52 5.94 -5.06 -8.48
C TYR A 52 4.46 -5.45 -8.51
N ILE A 53 3.66 -4.84 -9.38
CA ILE A 53 2.24 -5.19 -9.61
C ILE A 53 2.11 -6.67 -9.99
N GLN A 54 2.95 -7.16 -10.92
CA GLN A 54 2.95 -8.58 -11.31
C GLN A 54 3.38 -9.49 -10.15
N GLN A 55 4.53 -9.23 -9.51
CA GLN A 55 5.03 -10.04 -8.40
C GLN A 55 4.02 -10.17 -7.24
N VAL A 56 3.33 -9.08 -6.91
CA VAL A 56 2.26 -9.08 -5.91
C VAL A 56 1.07 -9.91 -6.39
N SER A 57 0.63 -9.72 -7.64
CA SER A 57 -0.54 -10.44 -8.19
C SER A 57 -0.31 -11.94 -8.25
N ASP A 58 0.86 -12.39 -8.72
CA ASP A 58 1.25 -13.81 -8.75
C ASP A 58 1.23 -14.45 -7.35
N SER A 59 1.62 -13.66 -6.33
CA SER A 59 1.65 -14.10 -4.93
C SER A 59 0.28 -14.11 -4.26
N HIS A 60 -0.75 -13.48 -4.83
CA HIS A 60 -2.06 -13.26 -4.21
C HIS A 60 -3.22 -13.66 -5.16
N SER A 61 -3.12 -14.85 -5.74
CA SER A 61 -4.19 -15.46 -6.57
C SER A 61 -4.59 -14.62 -7.80
N GLY A 62 -3.61 -13.94 -8.41
CA GLY A 62 -3.81 -13.05 -9.56
C GLY A 62 -4.39 -11.68 -9.22
N LYS A 63 -4.51 -11.32 -7.93
CA LYS A 63 -5.14 -10.08 -7.46
C LYS A 63 -4.13 -9.04 -7.03
N TRP A 64 -4.33 -7.80 -7.46
CA TRP A 64 -3.48 -6.71 -6.99
C TRP A 64 -3.99 -6.11 -5.68
N ILE A 65 -3.09 -6.02 -4.71
CA ILE A 65 -3.34 -5.44 -3.38
C ILE A 65 -2.18 -4.54 -2.98
N CYS A 66 -2.47 -3.46 -2.27
CA CYS A 66 -1.43 -2.55 -1.80
C CYS A 66 -0.49 -3.21 -0.78
N GLY A 67 0.71 -2.65 -0.59
CA GLY A 67 1.75 -3.23 0.28
C GLY A 67 1.26 -3.54 1.70
N ILE A 68 0.41 -2.68 2.28
CA ILE A 68 -0.17 -2.87 3.63
C ILE A 68 -1.13 -4.07 3.65
N CYS A 69 -1.96 -4.25 2.63
CA CYS A 69 -2.88 -5.38 2.53
C CYS A 69 -2.12 -6.70 2.28
N SER A 70 -1.03 -6.68 1.51
CA SER A 70 -0.10 -7.81 1.33
C SER A 70 0.39 -8.34 2.69
N GLU A 71 0.96 -7.47 3.52
CA GLU A 71 1.50 -7.90 4.82
C GLU A 71 0.40 -8.37 5.78
N ALA A 72 -0.79 -7.76 5.73
CA ALA A 72 -1.94 -8.21 6.53
C ALA A 72 -2.46 -9.61 6.13
N VAL A 73 -2.45 -9.94 4.83
CA VAL A 73 -2.84 -11.26 4.32
C VAL A 73 -1.78 -12.31 4.65
N LYS A 74 -0.49 -11.99 4.48
CA LYS A 74 0.62 -12.88 4.87
C LYS A 74 0.60 -13.22 6.37
N GLU A 75 0.40 -12.22 7.23
CA GLU A 75 0.32 -12.43 8.68
C GLU A 75 -0.95 -13.22 9.07
N ARG A 76 -2.07 -13.08 8.34
CA ARG A 76 -3.26 -13.93 8.54
C ARG A 76 -2.94 -15.41 8.24
N ILE A 77 -2.32 -15.70 7.10
CA ILE A 77 -1.95 -17.08 6.71
C ILE A 77 -0.95 -17.66 7.72
N LYS A 78 0.02 -16.87 8.17
CA LYS A 78 0.98 -17.26 9.21
C LYS A 78 0.31 -17.58 10.56
N ARG A 79 -0.74 -16.86 10.96
CA ARG A 79 -1.52 -17.13 12.18
C ARG A 79 -2.47 -18.31 12.04
N VAL A 80 -2.98 -18.58 10.83
CA VAL A 80 -3.90 -19.69 10.54
C VAL A 80 -3.31 -20.52 9.39
N PRO A 81 -2.32 -21.40 9.66
CA PRO A 81 -1.46 -22.04 8.65
C PRO A 81 -2.14 -23.15 7.82
N ARG A 82 -3.46 -23.04 7.59
CA ARG A 82 -4.28 -23.89 6.73
C ARG A 82 -5.32 -23.10 5.90
N THR A 83 -5.42 -21.78 6.07
CA THR A 83 -6.29 -20.91 5.29
C THR A 83 -5.74 -20.76 3.87
N ALA A 84 -6.58 -20.94 2.85
CA ALA A 84 -6.19 -20.73 1.46
C ALA A 84 -5.91 -19.24 1.18
N MET A 85 -5.11 -18.92 0.16
CA MET A 85 -4.79 -17.53 -0.19
C MET A 85 -6.07 -16.74 -0.51
N GLU A 86 -6.98 -17.34 -1.27
CA GLU A 86 -8.28 -16.77 -1.67
C GLU A 86 -9.18 -16.51 -0.45
N GLU A 87 -9.18 -17.42 0.54
CA GLU A 87 -9.94 -17.29 1.79
C GLU A 87 -9.35 -16.19 2.68
N ALA A 88 -8.01 -16.11 2.77
CA ALA A 88 -7.31 -15.06 3.49
C ALA A 88 -7.57 -13.68 2.88
N LEU A 89 -7.55 -13.58 1.55
CA LEU A 89 -7.89 -12.39 0.78
C LEU A 89 -9.36 -11.99 0.99
N SER A 90 -10.31 -12.92 0.87
CA SER A 90 -11.74 -12.64 1.10
C SER A 90 -11.99 -12.12 2.51
N SER A 91 -11.47 -12.83 3.53
CA SER A 91 -11.66 -12.42 4.93
C SER A 91 -10.98 -11.09 5.27
N HIS A 92 -9.90 -10.72 4.57
CA HIS A 92 -9.28 -9.40 4.71
C HIS A 92 -10.09 -8.32 3.99
N LYS A 93 -10.58 -8.57 2.78
CA LYS A 93 -11.47 -7.68 2.04
C LYS A 93 -12.74 -7.35 2.83
N ASP A 94 -13.42 -8.37 3.39
CA ASP A 94 -14.61 -8.16 4.23
C ASP A 94 -14.32 -7.29 5.47
N LEU A 95 -13.09 -7.35 6.00
CA LEU A 95 -12.65 -6.49 7.10
C LEU A 95 -12.39 -5.06 6.62
N CYS A 96 -11.74 -4.88 5.46
CA CYS A 96 -11.50 -3.58 4.85
C CYS A 96 -12.81 -2.86 4.46
N GLU A 97 -13.78 -3.57 3.89
CA GLU A 97 -15.10 -3.03 3.54
C GLU A 97 -15.87 -2.58 4.80
N ARG A 98 -15.90 -3.40 5.85
CA ARG A 98 -16.47 -3.02 7.16
C ARG A 98 -15.76 -1.82 7.79
N PHE A 99 -14.43 -1.76 7.73
CA PHE A 99 -13.67 -0.63 8.24
C PHE A 99 -13.98 0.66 7.46
N ASN A 100 -13.98 0.59 6.13
CA ASN A 100 -14.27 1.73 5.25
C ASN A 100 -15.72 2.23 5.40
N THR A 101 -16.69 1.35 5.69
CA THR A 101 -18.10 1.74 5.88
C THR A 101 -18.42 2.25 7.30
N THR A 102 -17.71 1.78 8.33
CA THR A 102 -18.00 2.15 9.73
C THR A 102 -17.10 3.25 10.30
N THR A 103 -15.83 3.29 9.89
CA THR A 103 -14.81 4.13 10.54
C THR A 103 -14.50 5.40 9.73
N ARG A 104 -14.67 5.38 8.39
CA ARG A 104 -14.59 6.60 7.57
C ARG A 104 -15.91 7.39 7.67
N LEU A 105 -16.15 8.03 8.81
CA LEU A 105 -17.30 8.93 9.04
C LEU A 105 -17.29 10.22 8.16
N ASN A 106 -16.43 10.31 7.15
CA ASN A 106 -16.48 11.34 6.12
C ASN A 106 -15.92 10.80 4.78
N PRO A 107 -16.78 10.41 3.82
CA PRO A 107 -16.37 9.70 2.61
C PRO A 107 -16.20 10.63 1.39
N SER A 108 -15.37 11.66 1.47
CA SER A 108 -14.83 12.35 0.27
C SER A 108 -13.70 13.33 0.61
N CYS A 109 -12.46 12.87 0.45
CA CYS A 109 -11.41 13.71 -0.13
C CYS A 109 -10.97 12.98 -1.41
N LEU A 110 -11.42 13.52 -2.54
CA LEU A 110 -10.93 13.19 -3.88
C LEU A 110 -9.51 13.77 -4.05
#